data_AF-A0A7C7QD70-F1
#
_entry.id   AF-A0A7C7QD70-F1
#
_cell.length_a   1.000
_cell.length_b   1.000
_cell.length_c   1.000
_cell.angle_alpha   90.00
_cell.angle_beta   90.00
_cell.angle_gamma   90.00
#
_symmetry.space_group_name_H-M   'P 1'
#
loop_
_entity.id
_entity.type
_entity.pdbx_description
1 polymer ?
#
loop_
_entity_poly.entity_id
_entity_poly.type
_entity_poly.pdbx_seq_one_letter_code
_entity_poly.pdbx_strand_id
1 'polypeptide(L)' 'MSTMKIWRLIPLQQKIMETLRQLGPCTDNELLKALDKEGKNVTPEILSRVLLQLEIRGLIRVLGAPKGRRKIEAKKA' A
#
# COMPACT_ATOMS: atom_id res chain seq x y z
N MET A 1 27.60 22.14 1.32
CA MET A 1 26.17 22.14 0.94
C MET A 1 25.68 20.72 1.02
N SER A 2 24.94 20.39 2.07
CA SER A 2 24.50 19.03 2.37
C SER A 2 23.50 18.56 1.32
N THR A 3 23.92 17.63 0.46
CA THR A 3 22.98 16.86 -0.35
C THR A 3 22.20 15.97 0.61
N MET A 4 21.08 16.50 1.12
CA MET A 4 20.07 15.73 1.82
C MET A 4 19.71 14.55 0.93
N LYS A 5 20.29 13.41 1.27
CA LYS A 5 20.10 12.14 0.58
C LYS A 5 18.61 11.88 0.69
N ILE A 6 17.89 12.10 -0.41
CA ILE A 6 16.46 11.86 -0.46
C ILE A 6 16.33 10.35 -0.40
N TRP A 7 16.28 9.80 0.82
CA TRP A 7 15.79 8.47 1.12
C TRP A 7 14.30 8.49 0.77
N ARG A 8 14.02 8.54 -0.54
CA ARG A 8 12.67 8.38 -1.07
C ARG A 8 12.15 7.10 -0.45
N LEU A 9 10.99 7.19 0.18
CA LEU A 9 10.18 6.12 0.75
C LEU A 9 9.73 5.09 -0.31
N ILE A 10 10.67 4.57 -1.08
CA ILE A 10 10.50 3.54 -2.09
C ILE A 10 10.33 2.13 -1.48
N PRO A 11 10.91 1.76 -0.30
CA PRO A 11 10.83 0.36 0.15
C PRO A 11 9.47 -0.04 0.71
N LEU A 12 8.55 0.89 0.97
CA LEU A 12 7.19 0.57 1.42
C LEU A 12 6.18 0.59 0.25
N GLN A 13 6.27 1.59 -0.63
CA GLN A 13 5.42 1.69 -1.83
C GLN A 13 5.62 0.50 -2.76
N GLN A 14 6.89 0.16 -3.08
CA GLN A 14 7.20 -1.00 -3.92
C GLN A 14 6.76 -2.30 -3.27
N LYS A 15 6.96 -2.44 -1.95
CA LYS A 15 6.59 -3.66 -1.23
C LYS A 15 5.08 -3.85 -1.24
N ILE A 16 4.32 -2.80 -0.90
CA ILE A 16 2.86 -2.79 -0.99
C ILE A 16 2.41 -3.21 -2.39
N MET A 17 3.01 -2.66 -3.45
CA MET A 17 2.69 -3.06 -4.81
C MET A 17 3.04 -4.52 -5.13
N GLU A 18 4.18 -5.02 -4.66
CA GLU A 18 4.60 -6.41 -4.84
C GLU A 18 3.64 -7.37 -4.13
N THR A 19 3.35 -7.09 -2.85
CA THR A 19 2.36 -7.80 -2.04
C THR A 19 0.98 -7.77 -2.70
N LEU A 20 0.55 -6.63 -3.23
CA LEU A 20 -0.73 -6.50 -3.95
C LEU A 20 -0.74 -7.27 -5.29
N ARG A 21 0.39 -7.34 -6.00
CA ARG A 21 0.51 -8.16 -7.21
C ARG A 21 0.50 -9.66 -6.89
N GLN A 22 1.10 -10.06 -5.77
CA GLN A 22 1.16 -11.46 -5.34
C GLN A 22 -0.17 -11.95 -4.75
N LEU A 23 -0.80 -11.16 -3.88
CA LEU A 23 -2.08 -11.53 -3.25
C LEU A 23 -3.30 -11.23 -4.14
N GLY A 24 -3.20 -10.26 -5.04
CA GLY A 24 -4.31 -9.80 -5.86
C GLY A 24 -5.24 -8.83 -5.11
N PRO A 25 -6.55 -8.81 -5.45
CA PRO A 25 -7.50 -7.89 -4.82
C PRO A 25 -7.75 -8.27 -3.36
N CYS A 26 -7.23 -7.47 -2.44
CA CYS A 26 -7.21 -7.74 -1.00
C CYS A 26 -7.86 -6.65 -0.18
N THR A 27 -8.20 -6.95 1.07
CA THR A 27 -8.69 -5.96 2.03
C THR A 27 -7.53 -5.21 2.69
N ASP A 28 -7.82 -4.00 3.18
CA ASP A 28 -6.91 -3.23 4.05
C ASP A 28 -6.25 -4.08 5.15
N ASN A 29 -7.03 -4.90 5.86
CA ASN A 29 -6.56 -5.82 6.89
C ASN A 29 -5.61 -6.90 6.38
N GLU A 30 -5.87 -7.47 5.19
CA GLU A 30 -5.02 -8.53 4.63
C GLU A 30 -3.69 -7.96 4.17
N LEU A 31 -3.72 -6.76 3.59
CA LEU A 31 -2.51 -6.04 3.22
C LEU A 31 -1.68 -5.68 4.45
N LEU A 32 -2.34 -5.23 5.54
CA LEU A 32 -1.68 -4.89 6.79
C LEU A 32 -1.02 -6.11 7.44
N LYS A 33 -1.72 -7.26 7.48
CA LYS A 33 -1.14 -8.53 7.93
C LYS A 33 0.05 -8.97 7.09
N ALA A 34 -0.02 -8.83 5.77
CA ALA A 34 1.08 -9.22 4.89
C ALA A 34 2.33 -8.35 5.11
N LEU A 35 2.15 -7.05 5.35
CA LEU A 35 3.23 -6.12 5.66
C LEU A 35 3.83 -6.36 7.06
N ASP A 36 2.98 -6.69 8.05
CA ASP A 36 3.40 -7.08 9.40
C ASP A 36 4.26 -8.35 9.37
N LYS A 37 3.86 -9.33 8.55
CA LYS A 37 4.60 -10.59 8.34
C LYS A 37 5.99 -10.39 7.74
N GLU A 38 6.21 -9.29 7.01
CA GLU A 38 7.52 -8.89 6.49
C GLU A 38 8.35 -8.07 7.50
N GLY A 39 7.90 -7.95 8.75
CA GLY A 39 8.62 -7.26 9.83
C GLY A 39 8.55 -5.74 9.72
N LYS A 40 7.64 -5.20 8.92
CA LYS A 40 7.41 -3.76 8.77
C LYS A 40 6.25 -3.36 9.68
N ASN A 41 6.59 -2.74 10.81
CA ASN A 41 5.64 -2.15 11.75
C ASN A 41 4.94 -0.93 11.09
N VAL A 42 3.98 -1.21 10.20
CA VAL A 42 3.26 -0.19 9.43
C VAL A 42 1.93 0.06 10.11
N THR A 43 1.80 1.25 10.69
CA THR A 43 0.55 1.71 11.26
C THR A 43 -0.52 1.80 10.18
N PRO A 44 -1.81 1.48 10.46
CA PRO A 44 -2.91 1.65 9.51
C PRO A 44 -3.00 3.06 8.91
N GLU A 45 -2.60 4.09 9.66
CA GLU A 45 -2.55 5.48 9.18
C GLU A 45 -1.51 5.69 8.07
N ILE A 46 -0.31 5.12 8.25
CA ILE A 46 0.77 5.18 7.24
C ILE A 46 0.34 4.38 6.01
N LEU A 47 -0.25 3.20 6.21
CA LEU A 47 -0.77 2.40 5.11
C LEU A 47 -1.83 3.17 4.32
N SER A 48 -2.79 3.80 5.01
CA SER A 48 -3.83 4.61 4.39
C SER A 48 -3.25 5.77 3.59
N ARG A 49 -2.25 6.50 4.10
CA ARG A 49 -1.56 7.56 3.36
C ARG A 49 -0.85 7.04 2.11
N VAL A 50 -0.17 5.90 2.21
CA VAL A 50 0.55 5.31 1.07
C VAL A 50 -0.41 4.80 0.01
N LEU A 51 -1.50 4.14 0.41
CA LEU A 51 -2.57 3.73 -0.49
C LEU A 51 -3.18 4.93 -1.21
N LEU A 52 -3.46 6.02 -0.50
CA LEU A 52 -3.95 7.25 -1.11
C LEU A 52 -2.97 7.80 -2.16
N GLN A 53 -1.67 7.83 -1.86
CA GLN A 53 -0.66 8.26 -2.84
C GLN A 53 -0.59 7.34 -4.07
N LEU A 54 -0.71 6.02 -3.88
CA LEU A 54 -0.72 5.04 -4.96
C LEU A 54 -2.00 5.14 -5.81
N GLU A 55 -3.13 5.46 -5.18
CA GLU A 55 -4.41 5.69 -5.85
C GLU A 55 -4.37 6.98 -6.67
N ILE A 56 -3.83 8.08 -6.12
CA ILE A 56 -3.63 9.35 -6.85
C ILE A 56 -2.71 9.14 -8.06
N ARG A 57 -1.69 8.29 -7.93
CA ARG A 57 -0.82 7.88 -9.05
C ARG A 57 -1.51 6.95 -10.06
N GLY A 58 -2.70 6.43 -9.76
CA GLY A 58 -3.44 5.51 -10.61
C GLY A 58 -2.89 4.08 -10.63
N LEU A 59 -2.04 3.70 -9.66
CA LEU A 59 -1.40 2.39 -9.58
C LEU A 59 -2.28 1.34 -8.90
N ILE A 60 -3.16 1.78 -8.00
CA ILE A 60 -4.12 0.93 -7.30
C ILE A 60 -5.51 1.55 -7.37
N ARG A 61 -6.53 0.75 -7.09
CA ARG A 61 -7.91 1.17 -6.94
C ARG A 61 -8.43 0.74 -5.58
N VAL A 62 -8.89 1.69 -4.77
CA VAL A 62 -9.59 1.38 -3.52
C VAL A 62 -11.09 1.44 -3.79
N LEU A 63 -11.75 0.29 -3.72
CA LEU A 63 -13.20 0.16 -3.79
C LEU A 63 -13.74 0.07 -2.36
N GLY A 64 -14.61 1.02 -1.99
CA GLY A 64 -15.40 0.91 -0.78
C GLY A 64 -16.47 -0.18 -0.95
N ALA A 65 -16.41 -1.25 -0.16
CA ALA A 65 -17.47 -2.25 -0.15
C ALA A 65 -18.54 -1.87 0.89
N PRO A 66 -19.84 -2.17 0.63
CA PRO A 66 -20.88 -2.04 1.64
C PRO A 66 -20.54 -2.98 2.80
N LYS A 67 -20.57 -2.46 4.05
CA LYS A 67 -20.04 -3.04 5.32
C LYS A 67 -18.65 -2.56 5.77
N GLY A 68 -18.16 -1.43 5.28
CA GLY A 68 -16.97 -0.75 5.85
C GLY A 68 -15.65 -1.47 5.56
N ARG A 69 -15.63 -2.41 4.63
CA ARG A 69 -14.42 -3.09 4.16
C ARG A 69 -13.89 -2.37 2.93
N ARG A 70 -12.61 -2.03 2.89
CA ARG A 70 -11.99 -1.40 1.72
C ARG A 70 -11.29 -2.50 0.92
N LYS A 71 -11.74 -2.70 -0.31
CA LYS A 71 -11.12 -3.63 -1.24
C LYS A 71 -10.09 -2.87 -2.06
N ILE A 72 -8.84 -3.29 -1.97
CA ILE A 72 -7.69 -2.68 -2.63
C ILE A 72 -7.30 -3.61 -3.77
N GLU A 73 -7.31 -3.09 -4.98
CA GLU A 73 -6.95 -3.82 -6.18
C GLU A 73 -5.76 -3.14 -6.87
N ALA A 74 -4.78 -3.94 -7.28
CA ALA A 74 -3.69 -3.44 -8.09
C ALA A 74 -4.21 -3.24 -9.50
N LYS A 75 -4.05 -2.04 -10.06
CA LYS A 75 -4.37 -1.83 -11.46
C LYS A 75 -3.31 -2.57 -12.27
N LYS A 76 -3.69 -3.68 -12.91
CA LYS A 76 -2.84 -4.27 -13.95
C LYS A 76 -2.77 -3.26 -15.09
N ALA A 77 -1.58 -2.75 -15.35
CA ALA A 77 -1.24 -2.14 -16.63
C ALA A 77 -1.09 -3.25 -17.67
#